data_AF-A0A811RRL2-F1
#
_entry.id   AF-A0A811RRL2-F1
#
_cell.length_a   1.000
_cell.length_b   1.000
_cell.length_c   1.000
_cell.angle_alpha   90.00
_cell.angle_beta   90.00
_cell.angle_gamma   90.00
#
_symmetry.space_group_name_H-M   'P 1'
#
loop_
_entity.id
_entity.type
_entity.pdbx_description
1 polymer ?
#
loop_
_entity_poly.entity_id
_entity_poly.type
_entity_poly.pdbx_seq_one_letter_code
_entity_poly.pdbx_strand_id
1 'polypeptide(L)' 'MASDQGEGRKSRPGAADAAGGQTRKEQLGHEGYSETGKKGGLSTTEKSGGERAAREGVDIDESKFRTNKQS' A
#
# COMPACT_ATOMS: atom_id res chain seq x y z
N MET A 1 43.43 11.94 -13.47
CA MET A 1 41.97 12.21 -13.31
C MET A 1 41.41 11.08 -12.46
N ALA A 2 40.72 11.45 -11.38
CA ALA A 2 40.41 10.59 -10.24
C ALA A 2 39.42 9.47 -10.57
N SER A 3 39.63 8.32 -9.93
CA SER A 3 38.80 7.12 -9.97
C SER A 3 37.42 7.39 -9.36
N ASP A 4 36.36 7.21 -10.13
CA ASP A 4 34.97 7.21 -9.63
C ASP A 4 34.59 5.78 -9.23
N GLN A 5 34.87 5.41 -7.98
CA GLN A 5 34.31 4.22 -7.33
C GLN A 5 33.07 4.64 -6.55
N GLY A 6 31.92 4.69 -7.24
CA GLY A 6 30.61 4.89 -6.63
C GLY A 6 29.88 3.57 -6.40
N GLU A 7 30.35 2.75 -5.44
CA GLU A 7 29.57 1.61 -4.93
C GLU A 7 28.35 2.10 -4.15
N GLY A 8 27.29 2.45 -4.87
CA GLY A 8 25.97 2.71 -4.30
C GLY A 8 25.38 1.40 -3.80
N ARG A 9 25.58 1.09 -2.52
CA ARG A 9 24.85 0.04 -1.79
C ARG A 9 23.36 0.34 -1.85
N LYS A 10 22.69 -0.07 -2.94
CA LYS A 10 21.22 -0.10 -2.99
C LYS A 10 20.78 -1.18 -2.01
N SER A 11 20.30 -0.69 -0.87
CA SER A 11 19.69 -1.42 0.23
C SER A 11 18.95 -2.65 -0.28
N ARG A 12 19.29 -3.82 0.24
CA ARG A 12 18.41 -4.99 0.15
C ARG A 12 17.14 -4.66 0.91
N PRO A 13 15.95 -4.53 0.28
CA PRO A 13 14.71 -4.67 1.04
C PRO A 13 14.62 -6.18 1.37
N GLY A 14 14.76 -6.63 2.62
CA GLY A 14 14.06 -6.14 3.79
C GLY A 14 12.79 -6.98 3.90
N ALA A 15 12.81 -8.04 4.70
CA ALA A 15 11.63 -8.85 5.01
C ALA A 15 10.52 -8.07 5.79
N ALA A 16 10.58 -6.74 5.76
CA ALA A 16 9.66 -5.81 6.40
C ALA A 16 8.37 -5.61 5.58
N ASP A 17 8.42 -5.69 4.25
CA ASP A 17 7.26 -5.52 3.38
C ASP A 17 6.23 -6.65 3.54
N ALA A 18 6.70 -7.89 3.72
CA ALA A 18 5.82 -9.04 3.96
C ALA A 18 5.18 -8.99 5.35
N ALA A 19 5.96 -8.62 6.37
CA ALA A 19 5.46 -8.50 7.74
C ALA A 19 4.42 -7.38 7.88
N GLY A 20 4.65 -6.23 7.24
CA GLY A 20 3.69 -5.11 7.25
C GLY A 20 2.35 -5.46 6.61
N GLY A 21 2.36 -6.23 5.52
CA GLY A 21 1.15 -6.72 4.85
C GLY A 21 0.35 -7.69 5.73
N GLN A 22 1.03 -8.62 6.41
CA GLN A 22 0.38 -9.58 7.32
C GLN A 22 -0.22 -8.89 8.54
N THR A 23 0.52 -7.99 9.19
CA THR A 23 0.00 -7.23 10.34
C THR A 23 -1.20 -6.37 9.97
N ARG A 24 -1.18 -5.74 8.79
CA ARG A 24 -2.31 -4.91 8.31
C ARG A 24 -3.53 -5.77 7.98
N LYS A 25 -3.34 -6.99 7.47
CA LYS A 25 -4.41 -7.97 7.26
C LYS A 25 -5.05 -8.41 8.58
N GLU A 26 -4.26 -8.61 9.62
CA GLU A 26 -4.78 -8.97 10.95
C GLU A 26 -5.58 -7.82 11.59
N GLN A 27 -5.12 -6.57 11.45
CA GLN A 27 -5.82 -5.41 12.04
C GLN A 27 -7.10 -5.01 11.29
N LEU A 28 -7.15 -5.18 9.97
CA LEU A 28 -8.30 -4.81 9.13
C LEU A 28 -9.25 -5.98 8.86
N GLY A 29 -8.82 -7.20 9.16
CA GLY A 29 -9.50 -8.42 8.74
C GLY A 29 -9.42 -8.64 7.22
N HIS A 30 -10.07 -9.71 6.77
CA HIS A 30 -10.06 -10.11 5.37
C HIS A 30 -10.70 -9.06 4.44
N GLU A 31 -11.84 -8.50 4.84
CA GLU A 31 -12.56 -7.49 4.06
C GLU A 31 -11.76 -6.19 3.92
N GLY A 32 -11.29 -5.60 5.02
CA GLY A 32 -10.54 -4.35 4.95
C GLY A 32 -9.21 -4.48 4.23
N TYR A 33 -8.52 -5.62 4.35
CA TYR A 33 -7.35 -5.90 3.53
C TYR A 33 -7.70 -5.97 2.04
N SER A 34 -8.82 -6.60 1.68
CA SER A 34 -9.28 -6.71 0.30
C SER A 34 -9.64 -5.35 -0.30
N GLU A 35 -10.36 -4.51 0.45
CA GLU A 35 -10.70 -3.14 0.03
C GLU A 35 -9.44 -2.28 -0.17
N THR A 36 -8.44 -2.41 0.72
CA THR A 36 -7.15 -1.71 0.54
C THR A 36 -6.38 -2.20 -0.68
N GLY A 37 -6.46 -3.49 -0.99
CA GLY A 37 -5.88 -4.07 -2.20
C GLY A 37 -6.55 -3.56 -3.48
N LYS A 38 -7.90 -3.47 -3.48
CA LYS A 38 -8.67 -2.90 -4.59
C LYS A 38 -8.29 -1.44 -4.84
N LYS A 39 -8.26 -0.61 -3.79
CA LYS A 39 -7.83 0.79 -3.90
C LYS A 39 -6.37 0.92 -4.34
N GLY A 40 -5.47 0.10 -3.81
CA GLY A 40 -4.06 0.06 -4.20
C GLY A 40 -3.88 -0.30 -5.67
N GLY A 41 -4.56 -1.34 -6.16
CA GLY A 41 -4.46 -1.82 -7.53
C GLY A 41 -5.00 -0.86 -8.60
N LEU A 42 -5.92 0.04 -8.23
CA LEU A 42 -6.44 1.08 -9.13
C LEU A 42 -5.56 2.33 -9.20
N SER A 43 -4.59 2.45 -8.28
CA SER A 43 -3.69 3.61 -8.21
C SER A 43 -2.73 3.61 -9.41
N THR A 44 -2.47 4.79 -9.96
CA THR A 44 -1.57 5.01 -11.09
C THR A 44 -0.59 6.13 -10.73
N THR A 45 0.44 6.35 -11.55
CA THR A 45 1.41 7.44 -11.32
C THR A 45 0.77 8.82 -11.27
N GLU A 46 -0.33 9.02 -12.00
CA GLU A 46 -1.00 10.32 -12.14
C GLU A 46 -2.18 10.50 -11.17
N LYS A 47 -2.81 9.40 -10.73
CA LYS A 47 -4.07 9.43 -9.97
C LYS A 47 -4.09 8.42 -8.85
N SER A 48 -4.70 8.82 -7.73
CA SER A 48 -4.96 7.92 -6.61
C SER A 48 -6.01 6.87 -6.99
N GLY A 49 -5.91 5.68 -6.40
CA GLY A 49 -6.88 4.62 -6.65
C GLY A 49 -8.29 4.93 -6.16
N GLY A 50 -8.45 5.80 -5.16
CA GLY A 50 -9.77 6.27 -4.74
C GLY A 50 -10.43 7.17 -5.80
N GLU A 51 -9.66 8.06 -6.42
CA GLU A 51 -10.15 8.91 -7.51
C GLU A 51 -10.52 8.09 -8.76
N ARG A 52 -9.70 7.08 -9.08
CA ARG A 52 -9.99 6.12 -10.16
C ARG A 52 -11.22 5.28 -9.87
N ALA A 53 -11.36 4.77 -8.65
CA ALA A 53 -12.53 4.02 -8.23
C ALA A 53 -13.82 4.84 -8.40
N ALA A 54 -13.83 6.09 -7.93
CA ALA A 54 -14.97 6.99 -8.08
C ALA A 54 -15.32 7.26 -9.55
N ARG A 55 -14.31 7.42 -10.43
CA ARG A 55 -14.53 7.63 -11.87
C ARG A 55 -15.06 6.39 -12.59
N GLU A 56 -14.62 5.21 -12.17
CA GLU A 56 -15.02 3.92 -12.78
C GLU A 56 -16.29 3.34 -12.16
N GLY A 57 -16.83 3.98 -11.12
CA GLY A 57 -17.99 3.48 -10.38
C GLY A 57 -17.66 2.23 -9.55
N VAL A 58 -16.40 2.06 -9.15
CA VAL A 58 -16.00 1.01 -8.22
C VAL A 58 -16.31 1.50 -6.81
N ASP A 59 -17.26 0.84 -6.15
CA ASP A 59 -17.58 1.10 -4.75
C ASP A 59 -16.46 0.55 -3.87
N ILE A 60 -15.83 1.44 -3.09
CA ILE A 60 -14.77 1.10 -2.14
C ILE A 60 -15.21 1.57 -0.77
N ASP A 61 -15.37 0.64 0.16
CA ASP A 61 -15.80 0.96 1.51
C ASP A 61 -14.62 1.51 2.34
N GLU A 62 -14.46 2.84 2.31
CA GLU A 62 -13.39 3.53 3.03
C GLU A 62 -13.44 3.36 4.55
N SER A 63 -14.59 2.96 5.11
CA SER A 63 -14.70 2.68 6.55
C SER A 63 -13.86 1.46 6.96
N LYS A 64 -13.63 0.52 6.05
CA LYS A 64 -12.88 -0.73 6.29
C LYS A 64 -11.37 -0.55 6.33
N PHE A 65 -10.89 0.66 6.09
CA PHE A 65 -9.46 1.02 6.15
C PHE A 65 -9.04 1.46 7.54
N ARG A 66 -10.01 1.77 8.41
CA ARG A 66 -9.77 2.23 9.77
C ARG A 66 -9.70 1.02 10.68
N THR A 67 -8.56 0.87 11.35
CA THR A 67 -8.46 -0.09 12.45
C THR A 67 -9.19 0.52 13.64
N ASN A 68 -9.98 -0.29 14.33
CA ASN A 68 -10.49 0.06 15.64
C ASN A 68 -9.27 0.15 16.59
N LYS A 69 -8.70 1.34 16.68
CA LYS A 69 -7.76 1.78 17.70
C LYS A 69 -8.08 3.26 17.95
N GLN A 70 -9.31 3.51 18.37
CA GLN A 70 -9.59 4.73 19.12
C GLN A 70 -9.43 4.34 20.59
N SER A 71 -8.37 4.87 21.21
CA SER A 71 -8.15 4.82 22.65
C SER A 71 -9.36 5.35 23.42
#